data_AF-S3HGS3-F1
#
_entry.id   AF-S3HGS3-F1
#
_cell.length_a   1.000
_cell.length_b   1.000
_cell.length_c   1.000
_cell.angle_alpha   90.00
_cell.angle_beta   90.00
_cell.angle_gamma   90.00
#
_symmetry.space_group_name_H-M   'P 1'
#
loop_
_entity.id
_entity.type
_entity.pdbx_description
1 polymer ?
#
loop_
_entity_poly.entity_id
_entity_poly.type
_entity_poly.pdbx_seq_one_letter_code
_entity_poly.pdbx_strand_id
1 'polypeptide(L)'
;MPHDLRHLRRKLLHLENGEMVMLDLKEPVLFASGDMLVLEDGELIEIVAADEKLFEVKGKDRRHLIELAWHLGNRHLGAQIEEDRILILRDHVIRSMLEGLGAMVREVSEPFQPARGAYHSHGHDHAHHHHSHD
;
A
#
# COMPACT_ATOMS: atom_id res chain seq x y z
N MET A 1 9.36 -7.53 1.49
CA MET A 1 9.45 -6.56 0.36
C MET A 1 8.70 -5.26 0.69
N PRO A 2 9.25 -4.06 0.40
CA PRO A 2 8.59 -2.76 0.61
C PRO A 2 7.34 -2.56 -0.27
N HIS A 3 6.45 -1.65 0.11
CA HIS A 3 5.11 -1.49 -0.49
C HIS A 3 5.11 -1.11 -1.96
N ASP A 4 6.03 -0.24 -2.38
CA ASP A 4 6.17 0.23 -3.77
C ASP A 4 6.58 -0.90 -4.73
N LEU A 5 7.20 -1.97 -4.20
CA LEU A 5 7.58 -3.16 -4.95
C LEU A 5 6.53 -4.26 -4.93
N ARG A 6 5.41 -4.10 -4.21
CA ARG A 6 4.33 -5.11 -4.10
C ARG A 6 3.24 -5.01 -5.16
N HIS A 7 3.33 -4.05 -6.08
CA HIS A 7 2.49 -4.01 -7.27
C HIS A 7 3.18 -4.76 -8.41
N LEU A 8 2.79 -6.03 -8.61
CA LEU A 8 3.51 -6.98 -9.44
C LEU A 8 2.62 -7.52 -10.56
N ARG A 9 3.17 -7.59 -11.77
CA ARG A 9 2.58 -8.33 -12.89
C ARG A 9 3.53 -9.40 -13.37
N ARG A 10 4.74 -8.97 -13.74
CA ARG A 10 5.81 -9.87 -14.17
C ARG A 10 7.12 -9.45 -13.55
N LYS A 11 7.75 -10.32 -12.77
CA LYS A 11 9.00 -10.01 -12.05
C LYS A 11 9.72 -11.31 -11.66
N LEU A 12 11.06 -11.31 -11.78
CA LEU A 12 11.88 -12.32 -11.14
C LEU A 12 11.97 -11.98 -9.64
N LEU A 13 11.42 -12.85 -8.80
CA LEU A 13 11.46 -12.74 -7.35
C LEU A 13 12.64 -13.54 -6.81
N HIS A 14 13.35 -12.95 -5.85
CA HIS A 14 14.35 -13.64 -5.06
C HIS A 14 13.73 -14.03 -3.73
N LEU A 15 13.72 -15.32 -3.44
CA LEU A 15 13.20 -15.87 -2.19
C LEU A 15 14.29 -15.82 -1.11
N GLU A 16 13.88 -15.90 0.16
CA GLU A 16 14.82 -15.87 1.30
C GLU A 16 15.76 -17.07 1.32
N ASN A 17 15.33 -18.22 0.78
CA ASN A 17 16.14 -19.43 0.63
C ASN A 17 17.19 -19.32 -0.50
N GLY A 18 17.24 -18.19 -1.22
CA GLY A 18 18.16 -17.95 -2.33
C GLY A 18 17.67 -18.43 -3.70
N GLU A 19 16.50 -19.08 -3.76
CA GLU A 19 15.88 -19.48 -5.02
C GLU A 19 15.28 -18.28 -5.76
N MET A 20 15.04 -18.47 -7.04
CA MET A 20 14.46 -17.45 -7.90
C MET A 20 13.21 -17.98 -8.59
N VAL A 21 12.13 -17.21 -8.52
CA VAL A 21 10.84 -17.55 -9.13
C VAL A 21 10.42 -16.46 -10.09
N MET A 22 10.05 -16.84 -11.32
CA MET A 22 9.45 -15.91 -12.26
C MET A 22 7.95 -15.81 -11.98
N LEU A 23 7.50 -14.66 -11.49
CA LEU A 23 6.08 -14.32 -11.45
C LEU A 23 5.65 -13.81 -12.83
N ASP A 24 4.60 -14.37 -13.41
CA ASP A 24 3.95 -13.87 -14.63
C ASP A 24 2.43 -13.97 -14.52
N LEU A 25 1.80 -12.87 -14.10
CA LEU A 25 0.36 -12.74 -13.93
C LEU A 25 -0.27 -12.13 -15.20
N LYS A 26 -1.55 -12.45 -15.42
CA LYS A 26 -2.35 -11.88 -16.50
C LYS A 26 -2.41 -10.36 -16.42
N GLU A 27 -2.48 -9.83 -15.21
CA GLU A 27 -2.59 -8.40 -14.92
C GLU A 27 -1.78 -8.03 -13.66
N PRO A 28 -1.48 -6.74 -13.44
CA PRO A 28 -0.85 -6.28 -12.21
C PRO A 28 -1.74 -6.51 -10.99
N VAL A 29 -1.17 -7.13 -9.96
CA VAL A 29 -1.79 -7.37 -8.66
C VAL A 29 -0.98 -6.63 -7.61
N LEU A 30 -1.64 -5.87 -6.75
CA LEU A 30 -1.02 -5.27 -5.58
C LEU A 30 -1.22 -6.20 -4.38
N PHE A 31 -0.13 -6.82 -3.94
CA PHE A 31 -0.10 -7.77 -2.84
C PHE A 31 -0.05 -7.10 -1.47
N ALA A 32 -0.77 -7.68 -0.51
CA ALA A 32 -0.66 -7.40 0.91
C ALA A 32 0.34 -8.36 1.57
N SER A 33 0.72 -8.05 2.81
CA SER A 33 1.47 -9.02 3.62
C SER A 33 0.57 -10.22 3.96
N GLY A 34 1.11 -11.42 3.88
CA GLY A 34 0.39 -12.68 4.13
C GLY A 34 -0.33 -13.25 2.91
N ASP A 35 -0.33 -12.54 1.77
CA ASP A 35 -0.81 -13.12 0.52
C ASP A 35 0.09 -14.28 0.08
N MET A 36 -0.51 -15.31 -0.52
CA MET A 36 0.21 -16.52 -0.96
C MET A 36 0.25 -16.59 -2.49
N LEU A 37 1.44 -16.78 -3.04
CA LEU A 37 1.64 -17.21 -4.41
C LEU A 37 1.65 -18.74 -4.46
N VAL A 38 0.87 -19.31 -5.38
CA VAL A 38 0.86 -20.76 -5.62
C VAL A 38 1.68 -21.04 -6.89
N LEU A 39 2.71 -21.88 -6.75
CA LEU A 39 3.50 -22.35 -7.89
C LEU A 39 2.80 -23.47 -8.65
N GLU A 40 3.31 -23.79 -9.85
CA GLU A 40 2.74 -24.85 -10.70
C GLU A 40 2.83 -26.25 -10.07
N ASP A 41 3.81 -26.48 -9.20
CA ASP A 41 3.98 -27.72 -8.41
C ASP A 41 3.15 -27.74 -7.11
N GLY A 42 2.44 -26.66 -6.81
CA GLY A 42 1.60 -26.51 -5.63
C GLY A 42 2.33 -25.96 -4.40
N GLU A 43 3.60 -25.58 -4.50
CA GLU A 43 4.30 -24.89 -3.42
C GLU A 43 3.70 -23.50 -3.17
N LEU A 44 3.78 -23.05 -1.92
CA LEU A 44 3.27 -21.76 -1.48
C LEU A 44 4.41 -20.83 -1.09
N ILE A 45 4.39 -19.62 -1.63
CA ILE A 45 5.32 -18.55 -1.28
C ILE A 45 4.53 -17.41 -0.66
N GLU A 46 4.84 -17.09 0.60
CA GLU A 46 4.23 -15.97 1.30
C GLU A 46 4.87 -14.64 0.91
N ILE A 47 4.03 -13.64 0.66
CA ILE A 47 4.46 -12.25 0.55
C ILE A 47 4.59 -11.67 1.95
N VAL A 48 5.83 -11.46 2.39
CA VAL A 48 6.13 -10.76 3.64
C VAL A 48 6.42 -9.29 3.35
N ALA A 49 5.63 -8.37 3.91
CA ALA A 49 5.93 -6.95 3.83
C ALA A 49 7.18 -6.64 4.66
N ALA A 50 8.11 -5.88 4.07
CA ALA A 50 9.30 -5.43 4.81
C ALA A 50 8.94 -4.27 5.73
N ASP A 51 9.67 -4.14 6.84
CA ASP A 51 9.61 -2.96 7.67
C ASP A 51 10.10 -1.74 6.88
N GLU A 52 9.32 -0.66 6.95
CA GLU A 52 9.63 0.60 6.32
C GLU A 52 9.76 1.69 7.38
N LYS A 53 10.58 2.71 7.10
CA LYS A 53 10.73 3.87 7.98
C LYS A 53 9.54 4.79 7.78
N LEU A 54 8.68 4.86 8.77
CA LEU A 54 7.41 5.59 8.71
C LEU A 54 7.35 6.70 9.77
N PHE A 55 6.34 7.55 9.63
CA PHE A 55 5.79 8.33 10.72
C PHE A 55 4.43 7.78 11.15
N GLU A 56 4.30 7.51 12.45
CA GLU A 56 3.00 7.32 13.11
C GLU A 56 2.43 8.69 13.45
N VAL A 57 1.19 8.92 13.00
CA VAL A 57 0.45 10.16 13.21
C VAL A 57 -0.77 9.87 14.08
N LYS A 58 -0.86 10.53 15.24
CA LYS A 58 -2.01 10.44 16.15
C LYS A 58 -2.70 11.78 16.34
N GLY A 59 -4.02 11.75 16.33
CA GLY A 59 -4.89 12.87 16.69
C GLY A 59 -4.99 13.05 18.20
N LYS A 60 -5.61 14.16 18.62
CA LYS A 60 -5.93 14.43 20.04
C LYS A 60 -7.17 13.66 20.48
N ASP A 61 -8.04 13.41 19.51
CA ASP A 61 -9.26 12.61 19.58
C ASP A 61 -9.58 12.07 18.18
N ARG A 62 -10.68 11.31 18.05
CA ARG A 62 -11.11 10.69 16.78
C ARG A 62 -11.44 11.72 15.71
N ARG A 63 -12.05 12.86 16.07
CA ARG A 63 -12.40 13.90 15.11
C ARG A 63 -11.13 14.54 14.55
N HIS A 64 -10.16 14.86 15.40
CA HIS A 64 -8.89 15.40 14.97
C HIS A 64 -8.14 14.42 14.05
N LEU A 65 -8.17 13.11 14.32
CA LEU A 65 -7.57 12.12 13.44
C LEU A 65 -8.20 12.11 12.04
N ILE A 66 -9.53 12.23 11.95
CA ILE A 66 -10.25 12.34 10.66
C ILE A 66 -9.86 13.62 9.91
N GLU A 67 -9.74 14.74 10.60
CA GLU A 67 -9.29 16.01 10.02
C GLU A 67 -7.85 15.89 9.47
N LEU A 68 -6.95 15.23 10.21
CA LEU A 68 -5.59 14.93 9.74
C LEU A 68 -5.58 14.02 8.51
N ALA A 69 -6.41 12.98 8.47
CA ALA A 69 -6.57 12.12 7.30
C ALA A 69 -7.01 12.93 6.06
N TRP A 70 -7.94 13.87 6.24
CA TRP A 70 -8.38 14.76 5.17
C TRP A 70 -7.24 15.65 4.65
N HIS A 71 -6.45 16.25 5.55
CA HIS A 71 -5.28 17.05 5.17
C HIS A 71 -4.22 16.24 4.40
N LEU A 72 -3.96 14.99 4.80
CA LEU A 72 -3.05 14.09 4.09
C LEU A 72 -3.59 13.70 2.71
N GLY A 73 -4.89 13.38 2.62
CA GLY A 73 -5.57 13.05 1.37
C GLY A 73 -5.52 14.19 0.34
N ASN A 74 -5.70 15.44 0.77
CA ASN A 74 -5.57 16.63 -0.08
C ASN A 74 -4.17 16.83 -0.68
N ARG A 75 -3.17 16.10 -0.17
CA ARG A 75 -1.80 16.11 -0.67
C ARG A 75 -1.44 14.89 -1.50
N HIS A 76 -2.41 13.99 -1.75
CA HIS A 76 -2.21 12.75 -2.50
C HIS A 76 -1.08 11.88 -1.92
N LEU A 77 -0.94 11.85 -0.60
CA LEU A 77 0.05 11.02 0.08
C LEU A 77 -0.49 9.60 0.29
N GLY A 78 0.36 8.60 0.06
CA GLY A 78 0.09 7.24 0.50
C GLY A 78 0.00 7.21 2.03
N ALA A 79 -1.13 6.72 2.55
CA ALA A 79 -1.39 6.66 3.98
C ALA A 79 -2.09 5.34 4.33
N GLN A 80 -1.59 4.64 5.34
CA GLN A 80 -2.29 3.52 5.96
C GLN A 80 -3.15 4.08 7.08
N ILE A 81 -4.46 3.82 7.02
CA ILE A 81 -5.43 4.38 7.95
C ILE A 81 -5.86 3.26 8.90
N GLU A 82 -5.61 3.47 10.18
CA GLU A 82 -6.02 2.58 11.27
C GLU A 82 -6.99 3.32 12.20
N GLU A 83 -7.59 2.60 13.16
CA GLU A 83 -8.64 3.18 14.02
C GLU A 83 -8.13 4.32 14.92
N ASP A 84 -6.88 4.25 15.38
CA ASP A 84 -6.29 5.17 16.35
C ASP A 84 -5.07 5.95 15.81
N ARG A 85 -4.63 5.66 14.58
CA ARG A 85 -3.44 6.26 13.96
C ARG A 85 -3.47 6.23 12.44
N ILE A 86 -2.57 7.00 11.84
CA ILE A 86 -2.26 6.96 10.41
C ILE A 86 -0.75 6.74 10.27
N LEU A 87 -0.34 5.85 9.37
CA LEU A 87 1.06 5.71 8.98
C LEU A 87 1.30 6.37 7.63
N ILE A 88 2.42 7.07 7.51
CA ILE A 88 2.91 7.64 6.25
C ILE A 88 4.41 7.40 6.10
N LEU A 89 4.92 7.42 4.86
CA LEU A 89 6.36 7.48 4.62
C LEU A 89 6.98 8.73 5.26
N ARG A 90 8.25 8.63 5.66
CA ARG A 90 8.94 9.76 6.28
C ARG A 90 9.18 10.89 5.29
N ASP A 91 8.46 11.97 5.50
CA ASP A 91 8.68 13.27 4.87
C ASP A 91 8.69 14.37 5.95
N HIS A 92 9.83 15.05 6.10
CA HIS A 92 10.05 16.07 7.13
C HIS A 92 9.22 17.34 6.92
N VAL A 93 8.85 17.66 5.67
CA VAL A 93 7.94 18.77 5.36
C VAL A 93 6.53 18.42 5.83
N ILE A 94 6.09 17.19 5.55
CA ILE A 94 4.78 16.70 6.00
C ILE A 94 4.73 16.59 7.52
N ARG A 95 5.80 16.12 8.17
CA ARG A 95 5.92 16.10 9.63
C ARG A 95 5.71 17.48 10.25
N SER A 96 6.44 18.49 9.76
CA SER A 96 6.34 19.85 10.29
C SER A 96 4.93 20.43 10.14
N MET A 97 4.26 20.12 9.03
CA MET A 97 2.87 20.51 8.78
C MET A 97 1.90 19.82 9.74
N LEU A 98 2.03 18.51 9.96
CA LEU A 98 1.21 17.75 10.90
C LEU A 98 1.39 18.23 12.34
N GLU A 99 2.63 18.47 12.76
CA GLU A 99 2.96 19.04 14.07
C GLU A 99 2.34 20.45 14.22
N GLY A 100 2.37 21.28 13.17
CA GLY A 100 1.70 22.59 13.13
C GLY A 100 0.18 22.52 13.23
N LEU A 101 -0.44 21.44 12.75
CA LEU A 101 -1.86 21.13 12.97
C LEU A 101 -2.14 20.56 14.38
N GLY A 102 -1.09 20.31 15.17
CA GLY A 102 -1.17 19.79 16.53
C GLY A 102 -1.27 18.27 16.61
N ALA A 103 -0.87 17.54 15.56
CA ALA A 103 -0.75 16.09 15.60
C ALA A 103 0.45 15.66 16.46
N MET A 104 0.36 14.48 17.06
CA MET A 104 1.54 13.79 17.59
C MET A 104 2.16 12.95 16.48
N VAL A 105 3.42 13.20 16.15
CA VAL A 105 4.16 12.47 15.11
C VAL A 105 5.33 11.72 15.73
N ARG A 106 5.42 10.41 15.50
CA ARG A 106 6.48 9.54 16.02
C ARG A 106 7.16 8.77 14.90
N GLU A 107 8.44 8.50 15.06
CA GLU A 107 9.19 7.64 14.16
C GLU A 107 8.97 6.18 14.51
N VAL A 108 8.53 5.39 13.52
CA VAL A 108 8.34 3.94 13.66
C VAL A 108 9.02 3.21 12.51
N SER A 109 9.18 1.90 12.67
CA SER A 109 9.67 0.97 11.65
C SER A 109 8.77 -0.26 11.69
N GLU A 110 7.89 -0.39 10.70
CA GLU A 110 6.89 -1.46 10.63
C GLU A 110 6.41 -1.65 9.18
N PRO A 111 5.69 -2.74 8.86
CA PRO A 111 5.13 -2.94 7.53
C PRO A 111 4.13 -1.85 7.16
N PHE A 112 4.15 -1.43 5.89
CA PHE A 112 3.30 -0.35 5.40
C PHE A 112 2.41 -0.80 4.25
N GLN A 113 1.09 -0.65 4.37
CA GLN A 113 0.08 -0.97 3.37
C GLN A 113 -0.87 0.23 3.20
N PRO A 114 -0.51 1.22 2.35
CA PRO A 114 -1.33 2.41 2.18
C PRO A 114 -2.70 2.07 1.59
N ALA A 115 -3.72 2.81 2.04
CA ALA A 115 -5.07 2.72 1.50
C ALA A 115 -5.08 3.04 0.00
N ARG A 116 -5.88 2.28 -0.77
CA ARG A 116 -6.04 2.54 -2.20
C ARG A 116 -6.93 3.77 -2.42
N GLY A 117 -6.50 4.66 -3.29
CA GLY A 117 -7.35 5.75 -3.78
C GLY A 117 -8.57 5.22 -4.52
N ALA A 118 -9.70 5.92 -4.43
CA ALA A 118 -10.99 5.52 -5.03
C ALA A 118 -10.92 5.28 -6.55
N TYR A 119 -9.97 5.91 -7.24
CA TYR A 119 -9.83 5.83 -8.70
C TYR A 119 -8.84 4.75 -9.17
N HIS A 120 -8.17 4.04 -8.26
CA HIS A 120 -7.35 2.88 -8.62
C HIS A 120 -8.18 1.62 -8.90
N SER A 121 -9.50 1.68 -8.76
CA SER A 121 -10.45 0.60 -9.05
C SER A 121 -10.87 0.50 -10.53
N HIS A 122 -10.46 1.43 -11.41
CA HIS A 122 -10.92 1.45 -12.81
C HIS A 122 -9.88 0.91 -13.79
N GLY A 123 -9.41 -0.30 -13.54
CA GLY A 123 -8.67 -1.12 -14.50
C GLY A 123 -9.40 -2.45 -14.74
N HIS A 124 -10.54 -2.38 -15.42
CA HIS A 124 -11.17 -3.47 -16.20
C HIS A 124 -11.92 -4.60 -15.47
N ASP A 125 -13.09 -4.27 -14.91
CA ASP A 125 -14.22 -5.21 -15.01
C ASP A 125 -14.74 -5.24 -16.46
N HIS A 126 -14.96 -6.44 -16.97
CA HIS A 126 -15.37 -6.77 -18.32
C HIS A 126 -16.60 -5.97 -18.84
N ALA A 127 -16.46 -5.31 -19.99
CA ALA A 127 -17.57 -4.96 -20.86
C ALA A 127 -17.27 -5.41 -22.30
N HIS A 128 -17.58 -6.67 -22.59
CA HIS A 128 -17.77 -7.14 -23.97
C HIS A 128 -19.03 -6.48 -24.55
N HIS A 129 -18.92 -5.28 -25.09
CA HIS A 129 -19.94 -4.74 -26.00
C HIS A 129 -19.46 -4.94 -27.44
N HIS A 130 -19.84 -6.09 -28.00
CA HIS A 130 -19.87 -6.28 -29.45
C HIS A 130 -20.94 -5.34 -30.02
N HIS A 131 -20.53 -4.23 -30.62
CA HIS A 131 -21.35 -3.52 -31.58
C HIS A 131 -20.80 -3.80 -32.97
N SER A 132 -21.34 -4.85 -33.59
CA SER A 132 -21.35 -4.98 -35.05
C SER A 132 -22.40 -4.01 -35.57
N HIS A 133 -21.99 -3.12 -36.47
CA HIS A 133 -22.91 -2.46 -37.39
C HIS A 133 -22.42 -2.73 -38.81
N ASP A 134 -23.37 -3.23 -39.59
CA ASP A 134 -23.40 -3.32 -41.06
C ASP A 134 -23.14 -1.96 -41.71
#